data_AF-A0A4R4QPF8-F1
#
_entry.id   AF-A0A4R4QPF8-F1
#
_cell.length_a   1.000
_cell.length_b   1.000
_cell.length_c   1.000
_cell.angle_alpha   90.00
_cell.angle_beta   90.00
_cell.angle_gamma   90.00
#
_symmetry.space_group_name_H-M   'P 1'
#
loop_
_entity.id
_entity.type
_entity.pdbx_description
1 polymer ?
#
loop_
_entity_poly.entity_id
_entity_poly.type
_entity_poly.pdbx_seq_one_letter_code
_entity_poly.pdbx_strand_id
1 'polypeptide(L)'
;MKKRTLVLVAVLGAPLALLPAGAVTAGYLVVRDGWKRQSTCQELLPIEEAKVRTDRWDPPEDLPGLDDYPAIHWQVRAKGNPCTWGPGPTDWAYQGVVKLRPEDARAFAERYDFVAYDPVVAEEYAANRTPEDVWPALAGFLPPEPRWLTSRVYDELDTSSRWRTGYLDVEHATLLFMLDDH
;
A
#
# COMPACT_ATOMS: atom_id res chain seq x y z
N MET A 1 -51.15 36.25 53.40
CA MET A 1 -52.29 35.44 53.85
C MET A 1 -52.20 34.06 53.23
N LYS A 2 -52.33 33.01 54.05
CA LYS A 2 -52.34 31.59 53.67
C LYS A 2 -53.49 31.29 52.69
N LYS A 3 -53.25 30.40 51.73
CA LYS A 3 -54.08 29.19 51.54
C LYS A 3 -53.31 28.16 50.73
N ARG A 4 -52.92 27.10 51.44
CA ARG A 4 -52.50 25.81 50.92
C ARG A 4 -53.76 25.10 50.45
N THR A 5 -53.72 24.51 49.26
CA THR A 5 -54.61 23.39 48.93
C THR A 5 -53.78 22.35 48.19
N LEU A 6 -53.35 21.36 48.96
CA LEU A 6 -52.88 20.06 48.48
C LEU A 6 -54.12 19.29 48.04
N VAL A 7 -54.14 18.82 46.79
CA VAL A 7 -55.02 17.73 46.37
C VAL A 7 -54.12 16.66 45.76
N LEU A 8 -53.81 15.66 46.59
CA LEU A 8 -53.34 14.35 46.14
C LEU A 8 -54.55 13.61 45.59
N VAL A 9 -54.51 13.26 44.30
CA VAL A 9 -55.29 12.14 43.77
C VAL A 9 -54.29 11.19 43.15
N ALA A 10 -54.00 10.13 43.90
CA ALA A 10 -53.31 8.95 43.41
C ALA A 10 -54.34 8.07 42.70
N VAL A 11 -54.11 7.75 41.43
CA VAL A 11 -54.75 6.63 40.75
C VAL A 11 -53.64 5.76 40.18
N LEU A 12 -53.55 4.55 40.73
CA LEU A 12 -52.70 3.45 40.28
C LEU A 12 -53.20 2.94 38.93
N GLY A 13 -52.30 2.77 37.96
CA GLY A 13 -52.60 2.00 36.75
C GLY A 13 -51.52 2.06 35.67
N ALA A 14 -50.91 0.91 35.40
CA ALA A 14 -50.12 0.51 34.22
C ALA A 14 -48.58 0.67 34.25
N PRO A 15 -47.82 -0.43 34.08
CA PRO A 15 -46.36 -0.47 33.93
C PRO A 15 -45.91 -0.41 32.45
N LEU A 16 -44.61 -0.18 32.23
CA LEU A 16 -43.87 -0.08 30.94
C LEU A 16 -44.05 1.28 30.22
N ALA A 17 -43.01 2.02 29.83
CA ALA A 17 -41.69 1.62 29.36
C ALA A 17 -40.60 2.65 29.72
N LEU A 18 -39.56 2.22 30.43
CA LEU A 18 -38.25 2.86 30.39
C LEU A 18 -37.58 2.42 29.09
N LEU A 19 -37.72 3.21 28.02
CA LEU A 19 -36.88 3.07 26.84
C LEU A 19 -35.49 3.66 27.17
N PRO A 20 -34.39 2.91 27.01
CA PRO A 20 -33.05 3.47 27.17
C PRO A 20 -32.77 4.40 25.99
N ALA A 21 -33.03 5.70 26.16
CA ALA A 21 -32.71 6.75 25.19
C ALA A 21 -31.19 7.01 25.03
N GLY A 22 -30.36 6.02 25.33
CA GLY A 22 -28.88 6.11 25.27
C GLY A 22 -28.24 5.23 24.19
N ALA A 23 -28.97 4.29 23.59
CA ALA A 23 -28.38 3.36 22.61
C ALA A 23 -28.39 3.88 21.16
N VAL A 24 -29.37 4.71 20.80
CA VAL A 24 -29.52 5.22 19.42
C VAL A 24 -28.48 6.30 19.09
N THR A 25 -28.13 7.14 20.07
CA THR A 25 -27.11 8.18 19.90
C THR A 25 -25.71 7.60 19.77
N ALA A 26 -25.37 6.55 20.55
CA ALA A 26 -24.08 5.87 20.42
C ALA A 26 -23.92 5.17 19.07
N GLY A 27 -24.95 4.45 18.60
CA GLY A 27 -24.93 3.83 17.27
C GLY A 27 -24.83 4.84 16.13
N TYR A 28 -25.56 5.95 16.21
CA TYR A 28 -25.50 7.01 15.19
C TYR A 28 -24.14 7.72 15.16
N LEU A 29 -23.51 7.96 16.31
CA LEU A 29 -22.16 8.55 16.37
C LEU A 29 -21.10 7.61 15.79
N VAL A 30 -21.15 6.32 16.12
CA VAL A 30 -20.23 5.32 15.55
C VAL A 30 -20.42 5.18 14.04
N VAL A 31 -21.67 5.16 13.55
CA VAL A 31 -21.96 5.09 12.10
C VAL A 31 -21.54 6.38 11.39
N ARG A 32 -21.73 7.55 12.01
CA ARG A 32 -21.35 8.84 11.41
C ARG A 32 -19.85 9.06 11.38
N ASP A 33 -19.13 8.67 12.43
CA ASP A 33 -17.67 8.72 12.45
C ASP A 33 -17.07 7.68 11.51
N GLY A 34 -17.69 6.50 11.40
CA GLY A 34 -17.34 5.49 10.40
C GLY A 34 -17.52 5.98 8.97
N TRP A 35 -18.66 6.61 8.66
CA TRP A 35 -18.93 7.21 7.35
C TRP A 35 -17.97 8.35 7.03
N LYS A 36 -17.73 9.28 7.97
CA LYS A 36 -16.80 10.39 7.76
C LYS A 36 -15.38 9.90 7.51
N ARG A 37 -14.91 8.90 8.27
CA ARG A 37 -13.60 8.28 8.08
C ARG A 37 -13.51 7.58 6.72
N GLN A 38 -14.57 6.89 6.31
CA GLN A 38 -14.64 6.22 5.01
C GLN A 38 -14.66 7.22 3.85
N SER A 39 -15.44 8.31 3.94
CA SER A 39 -15.47 9.34 2.90
C SER A 39 -14.12 10.05 2.78
N THR A 40 -13.48 10.40 3.90
CA THR A 40 -12.13 10.98 3.86
C THR A 40 -11.09 10.00 3.34
N CYS A 41 -11.21 8.71 3.65
CA CYS A 41 -10.30 7.68 3.11
C CYS A 41 -10.44 7.55 1.59
N GLN A 42 -11.68 7.48 1.08
CA GLN A 42 -11.94 7.39 -0.37
C GLN A 42 -11.45 8.64 -1.12
N GLU A 43 -11.57 9.82 -0.52
CA GLU A 43 -11.05 11.07 -1.10
C GLU A 43 -9.53 11.15 -1.07
N LEU A 44 -8.87 10.60 -0.04
CA LEU A 44 -7.42 10.65 0.13
C LEU A 44 -6.68 9.53 -0.61
N LEU A 45 -7.29 8.37 -0.78
CA LEU A 45 -6.62 7.18 -1.34
C LEU A 45 -5.97 7.46 -2.71
N PRO A 46 -6.66 8.06 -3.70
CA PRO A 46 -6.03 8.37 -4.99
C PRO A 46 -4.84 9.34 -4.88
N ILE A 47 -4.86 10.24 -3.88
CA ILE A 47 -3.77 11.19 -3.63
C ILE A 47 -2.56 10.46 -3.06
N GLU A 48 -2.78 9.57 -2.10
CA GLU A 48 -1.72 8.77 -1.47
C GLU A 48 -1.10 7.75 -2.44
N GLU A 49 -1.90 7.18 -3.34
CA GLU A 49 -1.47 6.26 -4.38
C GLU A 49 -0.73 6.96 -5.54
N ALA A 50 -1.09 8.21 -5.84
CA ALA A 50 -0.39 9.02 -6.84
C ALA A 50 0.93 9.62 -6.32
N LYS A 51 1.16 9.59 -5.01
CA LYS A 51 2.36 10.18 -4.39
C LYS A 51 3.61 9.36 -4.73
N VAL A 52 4.54 9.96 -5.48
CA VAL A 52 5.91 9.45 -5.63
C VAL A 52 6.70 9.84 -4.39
N ARG A 53 7.21 8.83 -3.69
CA ARG A 53 8.03 8.92 -2.50
C ARG A 53 9.50 8.84 -2.89
N THR A 54 10.35 9.54 -2.15
CA THR A 54 11.81 9.61 -2.39
C THR A 54 12.61 9.34 -1.14
N ASP A 55 11.93 9.14 -0.01
CA ASP A 55 12.54 8.62 1.20
C ASP A 55 13.05 7.20 0.97
N ARG A 56 14.09 6.86 1.73
CA ARG A 56 14.78 5.58 1.63
C ARG A 56 13.79 4.44 1.89
N TRP A 57 13.88 3.39 1.09
CA TRP A 57 13.06 2.20 1.27
C TRP A 57 13.30 1.57 2.65
N ASP A 58 12.20 1.17 3.30
CA ASP A 58 12.17 0.50 4.60
C ASP A 58 11.04 -0.56 4.56
N PRO A 59 11.33 -1.84 4.88
CA PRO A 59 12.56 -2.32 5.47
C PRO A 59 13.60 -2.77 4.42
N PRO A 60 14.91 -2.66 4.69
CA PRO A 60 15.95 -2.87 3.68
C PRO A 60 16.03 -4.31 3.17
N GLU A 61 15.48 -5.29 3.90
CA GLU A 61 15.48 -6.70 3.53
C GLU A 61 14.58 -6.99 2.32
N ASP A 62 13.65 -6.08 2.01
CA ASP A 62 12.86 -6.14 0.78
C ASP A 62 13.69 -5.87 -0.48
N LEU A 63 14.79 -5.11 -0.35
CA LEU A 63 15.67 -4.73 -1.45
C LEU A 63 17.13 -5.08 -1.09
N PRO A 64 17.45 -6.37 -0.93
CA PRO A 64 18.72 -6.81 -0.35
C PRO A 64 19.89 -6.46 -1.27
N GLY A 65 21.00 -6.02 -0.68
CA GLY A 65 22.20 -5.66 -1.43
C GLY A 65 22.17 -4.26 -2.06
N LEU A 66 21.15 -3.44 -1.76
CA LEU A 66 21.03 -2.04 -2.17
C LEU A 66 21.33 -1.07 -1.00
N ASP A 67 22.51 -1.18 -0.39
CA ASP A 67 22.79 -0.50 0.87
C ASP A 67 23.18 0.99 0.74
N ASP A 68 23.62 1.47 -0.43
CA ASP A 68 24.05 2.87 -0.59
C ASP A 68 23.72 3.44 -1.99
N TYR A 69 22.45 3.36 -2.36
CA TYR A 69 21.97 3.93 -3.62
C TYR A 69 21.80 5.46 -3.53
N PRO A 70 22.19 6.21 -4.58
CA PRO A 70 22.08 7.68 -4.59
C PRO A 70 20.64 8.22 -4.64
N ALA A 71 19.68 7.50 -5.22
CA ALA A 71 18.30 7.98 -5.29
C ALA A 71 17.29 6.83 -5.44
N ILE A 72 16.06 7.07 -4.99
CA ILE A 72 14.91 6.19 -5.18
C ILE A 72 13.65 7.00 -5.44
N HIS A 73 12.77 6.47 -6.28
CA HIS A 73 11.42 6.97 -6.49
C HIS A 73 10.45 5.79 -6.41
N TRP A 74 9.50 5.81 -5.48
CA TRP A 74 8.60 4.67 -5.29
C TRP A 74 7.17 5.10 -4.98
N GLN A 75 6.23 4.21 -5.26
CA GLN A 75 4.80 4.38 -5.01
C GLN A 75 4.27 3.12 -4.33
N VAL A 76 3.10 3.26 -3.70
CA VAL A 76 2.34 2.17 -3.12
C VAL A 76 0.88 2.30 -3.53
N ARG A 77 0.22 1.17 -3.81
CA ARG A 77 -1.20 1.08 -4.15
C ARG A 77 -1.87 -0.07 -3.43
N ALA A 78 -3.12 0.10 -3.05
CA ALA A 78 -3.90 -0.99 -2.50
C ALA A 78 -4.35 -1.92 -3.64
N LYS A 79 -4.22 -3.23 -3.46
CA LYS A 79 -4.79 -4.25 -4.37
C LYS A 79 -6.28 -4.50 -4.06
N GLY A 80 -6.75 -4.02 -2.92
CA GLY A 80 -8.16 -4.06 -2.48
C GLY A 80 -8.70 -2.67 -2.13
N ASN A 81 -9.85 -2.61 -1.45
CA ASN A 81 -10.40 -1.35 -0.94
C ASN A 81 -10.03 -1.14 0.54
N PRO A 82 -8.96 -0.39 0.86
CA PRO A 82 -8.46 -0.21 2.22
C PRO A 82 -9.41 0.65 3.09
N CYS A 83 -10.43 1.26 2.49
CA CYS A 83 -11.40 2.09 3.19
C CYS A 83 -12.64 1.32 3.65
N THR A 84 -12.74 0.02 3.38
CA THR A 84 -13.84 -0.83 3.86
C THR A 84 -13.57 -1.35 5.27
N TRP A 85 -14.64 -1.54 6.05
CA TRP A 85 -14.58 -2.00 7.44
C TRP A 85 -14.60 -3.54 7.60
N GLY A 86 -14.73 -4.27 6.50
CA GLY A 86 -14.74 -5.74 6.53
C GLY A 86 -13.32 -6.32 6.62
N PRO A 87 -13.16 -7.56 7.14
CA PRO A 87 -11.91 -8.29 7.01
C PRO A 87 -11.73 -8.65 5.52
N GLY A 88 -11.02 -7.81 4.79
CA GLY A 88 -10.59 -8.08 3.42
C GLY A 88 -9.07 -7.98 3.36
N PRO A 89 -8.41 -8.74 2.47
CA PRO A 89 -6.98 -8.57 2.24
C PRO A 89 -6.72 -7.11 1.87
N THR A 90 -5.91 -6.44 2.68
CA THR A 90 -5.42 -5.09 2.39
C THR A 90 -4.03 -5.24 1.80
N ASP A 91 -3.90 -6.12 0.81
CA ASP A 91 -2.60 -6.39 0.19
C ASP A 91 -2.18 -5.13 -0.55
N TRP A 92 -0.93 -4.75 -0.38
CA TRP A 92 -0.36 -3.60 -1.05
C TRP A 92 0.57 -4.06 -2.17
N ALA A 93 0.51 -3.33 -3.27
CA ALA A 93 1.50 -3.38 -4.33
C ALA A 93 2.42 -2.17 -4.17
N TYR A 94 3.71 -2.37 -4.45
CA TYR A 94 4.71 -1.33 -4.44
C TYR A 94 5.50 -1.42 -5.74
N GLN A 95 5.80 -0.27 -6.33
CA GLN A 95 6.72 -0.17 -7.46
C GLN A 95 7.70 0.95 -7.20
N GLY A 96 8.94 0.79 -7.66
CA GLY A 96 9.89 1.88 -7.58
C GLY A 96 11.10 1.71 -8.48
N VAL A 97 11.79 2.82 -8.65
CA VAL A 97 12.98 2.98 -9.47
C VAL A 97 14.11 3.46 -8.58
N VAL A 98 15.15 2.64 -8.46
CA VAL A 98 16.37 2.94 -7.72
C VAL A 98 17.46 3.32 -8.71
N LYS A 99 18.11 4.45 -8.48
CA LYS A 99 19.34 4.82 -9.18
C LYS A 99 20.52 4.27 -8.39
N LEU A 100 21.38 3.49 -9.03
CA LEU A 100 22.59 2.92 -8.46
C LEU A 100 23.82 3.71 -8.91
N ARG A 101 24.95 3.50 -8.22
CA ARG A 101 26.25 3.85 -8.81
C ARG A 101 26.58 2.84 -9.91
N PRO A 102 27.24 3.23 -11.01
CA PRO A 102 27.55 2.31 -12.11
C PRO A 102 28.32 1.05 -11.69
N GLU A 103 29.26 1.20 -10.76
CA GLU A 103 30.02 0.08 -10.18
C GLU A 103 29.14 -0.87 -9.37
N ASP A 104 28.21 -0.33 -8.59
CA ASP A 104 27.29 -1.11 -7.78
C ASP A 104 26.30 -1.86 -8.67
N ALA A 105 25.81 -1.25 -9.75
CA ALA A 105 24.93 -1.92 -10.72
C ALA A 105 25.59 -3.16 -11.35
N ARG A 106 26.87 -3.07 -11.71
CA ARG A 106 27.62 -4.23 -12.27
C ARG A 106 27.84 -5.31 -11.21
N ALA A 107 28.31 -4.92 -10.03
CA ALA A 107 28.52 -5.86 -8.93
C ALA A 107 27.21 -6.54 -8.48
N PHE A 108 26.10 -5.81 -8.52
CA PHE A 108 24.77 -6.31 -8.24
C PHE A 108 24.29 -7.30 -9.31
N ALA A 109 24.51 -6.99 -10.59
CA ALA A 109 24.20 -7.89 -11.70
C ALA A 109 24.94 -9.24 -11.56
N GLU A 110 26.25 -9.19 -11.26
CA GLU A 110 27.09 -10.37 -11.09
C GLU A 110 26.72 -11.17 -9.84
N ARG A 111 26.47 -10.50 -8.70
CA ARG A 111 26.15 -11.15 -7.42
C ARG A 111 24.90 -12.02 -7.50
N TYR A 112 23.90 -11.57 -8.26
CA TYR A 112 22.60 -12.21 -8.33
C TYR A 112 22.32 -12.82 -9.71
N ASP A 113 23.33 -13.07 -10.55
CA ASP A 113 23.14 -13.74 -11.85
C ASP A 113 22.05 -13.09 -12.73
N PHE A 114 22.08 -11.76 -12.87
CA PHE A 114 21.16 -11.06 -13.77
C PHE A 114 21.44 -11.42 -15.23
N VAL A 115 20.40 -11.87 -15.94
CA VAL A 115 20.45 -12.27 -17.36
C VAL A 115 19.49 -11.42 -18.20
N ALA A 116 19.67 -11.41 -19.51
CA ALA A 116 18.81 -10.65 -20.41
C ALA A 116 17.32 -11.02 -20.20
N TYR A 117 16.48 -9.99 -20.06
CA TYR A 117 15.04 -10.15 -19.95
C TYR A 117 14.45 -10.74 -21.25
N ASP A 118 13.70 -11.83 -21.11
CA ASP A 118 12.90 -12.43 -22.19
C ASP A 118 11.41 -12.32 -21.81
N PRO A 119 10.61 -11.50 -22.52
CA PRO A 119 9.19 -11.32 -22.24
C PRO A 119 8.38 -12.62 -22.25
N VAL A 120 8.78 -13.60 -23.08
CA VAL A 120 8.04 -14.87 -23.22
C VAL A 120 8.20 -15.74 -21.97
N VAL A 121 9.42 -15.81 -21.44
CA VAL A 121 9.71 -16.57 -20.22
C VAL A 121 9.16 -15.84 -18.99
N ALA A 122 9.16 -14.50 -19.02
CA ALA A 122 8.68 -13.69 -17.92
C ALA A 122 7.17 -13.77 -17.70
N GLU A 123 6.36 -14.00 -18.73
CA GLU A 123 4.91 -14.13 -18.58
C GLU A 123 4.52 -15.32 -17.67
N GLU A 124 5.27 -16.42 -17.76
CA GLU A 124 5.09 -17.61 -16.89
C GLU A 124 5.51 -17.36 -15.44
N TYR A 125 6.46 -16.43 -15.23
CA TYR A 125 7.13 -16.20 -13.95
C TYR A 125 6.62 -14.96 -13.18
N ALA A 126 6.26 -13.88 -13.88
CA ALA A 126 6.07 -12.56 -13.30
C ALA A 126 4.61 -12.12 -13.17
N ALA A 127 3.62 -12.81 -13.76
CA ALA A 127 2.17 -12.54 -13.63
C ALA A 127 1.78 -11.04 -13.58
N ASN A 128 1.95 -10.32 -14.70
CA ASN A 128 1.70 -8.86 -14.83
C ASN A 128 2.58 -7.98 -13.93
N ARG A 129 3.83 -8.38 -13.70
CA ARG A 129 4.86 -7.57 -13.05
C ARG A 129 6.03 -7.41 -14.00
N THR A 130 5.76 -6.96 -15.23
CA THR A 130 6.81 -6.76 -16.23
C THR A 130 7.16 -5.29 -16.35
N PRO A 131 8.30 -4.91 -16.98
CA PRO A 131 8.66 -3.51 -17.15
C PRO A 131 7.62 -2.67 -17.92
N GLU A 132 6.75 -3.33 -18.69
CA GLU A 132 5.63 -2.70 -19.40
C GLU A 132 4.50 -2.26 -18.46
N ASP A 133 4.40 -2.86 -17.26
CA ASP A 133 3.37 -2.60 -16.24
C ASP A 133 3.75 -1.46 -15.27
N VAL A 134 4.79 -0.67 -15.59
CA VAL A 134 5.24 0.42 -14.74
C VAL A 134 4.16 1.50 -14.61
N TRP A 135 3.92 1.93 -13.38
CA TRP A 135 2.95 2.97 -13.11
C TRP A 135 3.32 4.30 -13.76
N PRO A 136 2.34 5.03 -14.35
CA PRO A 136 2.63 6.23 -15.16
C PRO A 136 3.44 7.32 -14.45
N ALA A 137 3.25 7.48 -13.14
CA ALA A 137 3.99 8.46 -12.34
C ALA A 137 5.46 8.10 -12.12
N LEU A 138 5.85 6.83 -12.35
CA LEU A 138 7.23 6.36 -12.28
C LEU A 138 7.94 6.35 -13.65
N ALA A 139 7.18 6.37 -14.75
CA ALA A 139 7.72 6.26 -16.11
C ALA A 139 8.79 7.32 -16.43
N GLY A 140 8.66 8.54 -15.88
CA GLY A 140 9.63 9.63 -16.07
C GLY A 140 10.99 9.41 -15.40
N PHE A 141 11.12 8.40 -14.53
CA PHE A 141 12.39 8.04 -13.87
C PHE A 141 13.08 6.85 -14.53
N LEU A 142 12.43 6.18 -15.49
CA LEU A 142 13.04 5.12 -16.26
C LEU A 142 14.02 5.68 -17.30
N PRO A 143 15.05 4.91 -17.68
CA PRO A 143 15.85 5.26 -18.85
C PRO A 143 15.01 5.19 -20.14
N PRO A 144 15.36 5.95 -21.19
CA PRO A 144 14.55 6.04 -22.40
C PRO A 144 14.52 4.74 -23.24
N GLU A 145 15.61 3.98 -23.23
CA GLU A 145 15.74 2.71 -23.95
C GLU A 145 16.37 1.67 -23.02
N PRO A 146 15.61 1.14 -22.04
CA PRO A 146 16.18 0.25 -21.05
C PRO A 146 16.63 -1.07 -21.67
N ARG A 147 17.78 -1.56 -21.19
CA ARG A 147 18.24 -2.94 -21.45
C ARG A 147 18.03 -3.78 -20.21
N TRP A 148 16.78 -4.21 -20.03
CA TRP A 148 16.39 -4.94 -18.83
C TRP A 148 17.09 -6.29 -18.72
N LEU A 149 17.65 -6.52 -17.55
CA LEU A 149 18.05 -7.83 -17.05
C LEU A 149 17.09 -8.24 -15.95
N THR A 150 16.91 -9.54 -15.77
CA THR A 150 16.11 -10.14 -14.70
C THR A 150 16.94 -11.17 -13.95
N SER A 151 16.58 -11.45 -12.70
CA SER A 151 17.23 -12.48 -11.90
C SER A 151 16.23 -13.22 -11.04
N ARG A 152 16.10 -14.51 -11.32
CA ARG A 152 15.35 -15.45 -10.45
C ARG A 152 16.00 -15.60 -9.09
N VAL A 153 17.35 -15.60 -9.03
CA VAL A 153 18.10 -15.71 -7.77
C VAL A 153 17.78 -14.54 -6.86
N TYR A 154 17.70 -13.32 -7.39
CA TYR A 154 17.33 -12.13 -6.63
C TYR A 154 15.86 -12.14 -6.21
N ASP A 155 14.98 -12.52 -7.12
CA ASP A 155 13.53 -12.49 -6.90
C ASP A 155 13.07 -13.52 -5.85
N GLU A 156 13.74 -14.68 -5.79
CA GLU A 156 13.41 -15.79 -4.88
C GLU A 156 14.18 -15.76 -3.54
N LEU A 157 14.94 -14.70 -3.20
CA LEU A 157 15.60 -14.64 -1.88
C LEU A 157 14.57 -14.56 -0.75
N ASP A 158 14.61 -15.54 0.15
CA ASP A 158 13.82 -15.61 1.37
C ASP A 158 14.33 -14.64 2.45
N THR A 159 14.15 -13.35 2.18
CA THR A 159 14.63 -12.21 2.98
C THR A 159 13.51 -11.28 3.40
N SER A 160 12.36 -11.38 2.73
CA SER A 160 11.20 -10.50 2.88
C SER A 160 9.93 -11.33 2.88
N SER A 161 8.90 -10.82 3.55
CA SER A 161 7.53 -11.35 3.45
C SER A 161 6.77 -10.82 2.22
N ARG A 162 7.44 -10.18 1.28
CA ARG A 162 6.87 -9.65 0.03
C ARG A 162 7.42 -10.38 -1.17
N TRP A 163 6.58 -10.66 -2.16
CA TRP A 163 7.05 -11.20 -3.43
C TRP A 163 7.76 -10.10 -4.19
N ARG A 164 8.98 -10.36 -4.62
CA ARG A 164 9.81 -9.40 -5.34
C ARG A 164 10.00 -9.78 -6.80
N THR A 165 10.04 -8.76 -7.64
CA THR A 165 10.53 -8.85 -9.01
C THR A 165 11.42 -7.65 -9.30
N GLY A 166 12.66 -7.90 -9.68
CA GLY A 166 13.67 -6.89 -9.99
C GLY A 166 14.09 -6.91 -11.45
N TYR A 167 14.09 -5.73 -12.07
CA TYR A 167 14.63 -5.49 -13.42
C TYR A 167 15.77 -4.49 -13.38
N LEU A 168 16.94 -4.91 -13.82
CA LEU A 168 18.16 -4.12 -13.76
C LEU A 168 18.57 -3.67 -15.16
N ASP A 169 18.80 -2.38 -15.33
CA ASP A 169 19.56 -1.83 -16.45
C ASP A 169 20.95 -1.43 -15.95
N VAL A 170 21.96 -2.21 -16.34
CA VAL A 170 23.36 -1.98 -15.94
C VAL A 170 23.96 -0.77 -16.67
N GLU A 171 23.54 -0.49 -17.90
CA GLU A 171 24.05 0.61 -18.71
C GLU A 171 23.64 1.95 -18.11
N HIS A 172 22.38 2.04 -17.66
CA HIS A 172 21.84 3.22 -17.00
C HIS A 172 21.95 3.16 -15.47
N ALA A 173 22.50 2.10 -14.88
CA ALA A 173 22.58 1.91 -13.43
C ALA A 173 21.23 2.13 -12.73
N THR A 174 20.18 1.53 -13.27
CA THR A 174 18.80 1.69 -12.79
C THR A 174 18.20 0.34 -12.45
N LEU A 175 17.65 0.19 -11.25
CA LEU A 175 16.85 -0.96 -10.86
C LEU A 175 15.38 -0.54 -10.77
N LEU A 176 14.52 -1.20 -11.53
CA LEU A 176 13.08 -1.21 -11.34
C LEU A 176 12.74 -2.37 -10.41
N PHE A 177 11.99 -2.11 -9.34
CA PHE A 177 11.48 -3.16 -8.46
C PHE A 177 9.95 -3.12 -8.40
N MET A 178 9.36 -4.30 -8.22
CA MET A 178 7.94 -4.49 -7.96
C MET A 178 7.82 -5.43 -6.76
N LEU A 179 7.05 -5.02 -5.76
CA LEU A 179 6.79 -5.82 -4.55
C LEU A 179 5.30 -5.96 -4.33
N ASP A 180 4.88 -7.13 -3.86
CA ASP A 180 3.51 -7.39 -3.42
C ASP A 180 3.54 -8.03 -2.04
N ASP A 181 2.65 -7.62 -1.15
CA ASP A 181 2.38 -8.38 0.08
C ASP A 181 1.85 -9.79 -0.29
N HIS A 182 2.31 -10.81 0.46
CA HIS A 182 1.82 -12.19 0.36
C HIS A 182 0.43 -12.40 0.96
#